data_AF-A0A975EE15-F1
#
_entry.id   AF-A0A975EE15-F1
#
_cell.length_a   1.000
_cell.length_b   1.000
_cell.length_c   1.000
_cell.angle_alpha   90.00
_cell.angle_beta   90.00
_cell.angle_gamma   90.00
#
_symmetry.space_group_name_H-M   'P 1'
#
loop_
_entity.id
_entity.type
_entity.pdbx_description
1 polymer ?
#
loop_
_entity_poly.entity_id
_entity_poly.type
_entity_poly.pdbx_seq_one_letter_code
_entity_poly.pdbx_strand_id
1 'polypeptide(L)'
;MSEEMTILYKQAAITPFWKKLPFFFLFPFRFGPAIFMVCIVAASALAGFVLGGFGLVFKGFLVYLGLRYAFNVLELFAKGRFEGHSVDHTLWGPEKRPAKLGLVIALFIAGAITLGNVVLDARIAKNTAVQERILEQYELSHAKELEALRLEQEAYDKSMAEAALARDSSPPLPLDGDAPDPEEAGQSMADPLPDTTPDVLRPDNGPSRAEMLEASKPSFSDPLWSKLQPAWYWLLVLFASLVLPSAAIVIAMEDKFFKALNPTLVVYFIQSIGSAYFALWAFFLAIAGARQLALTAGRNWPMGLGFPLEMALATYLALVLFAMMGYTLYQFHQELSLDVDVDFDDHRQAGGAEAIARAGSANAAIHGVAPANPFEHKLHALLKDGKVQEAIAEVKDHMRYDRFDLDLNNRLHALHVQAGDTAATLAHGQQWLSALVRAKQQKQAVVAFRTLVAMDPGFVVADGDVVLPTAQAALDMREAALAVKLLKGFDKRFPQHTDLPAVLFLGAKLMSEKMRQHDKAAALIRSVLARFPDHTISAEAKAYLSVLDAVAAKSARA
;
A
#
# COMPACT_ATOMS: atom_id res chain seq x y z
N MET A 1 -21.72 3.07 -16.21
CA MET A 1 -20.24 3.04 -16.14
C MET A 1 -19.76 4.31 -16.80
N SER A 2 -19.72 5.37 -16.00
CA SER A 2 -19.20 6.68 -16.33
C SER A 2 -17.67 6.59 -16.40
N GLU A 3 -17.09 6.69 -17.58
CA GLU A 3 -15.70 7.17 -17.67
C GLU A 3 -15.73 8.66 -17.30
N GLU A 4 -15.33 8.94 -16.07
CA GLU A 4 -14.86 10.26 -15.65
C GLU A 4 -13.80 10.72 -16.65
N MET A 5 -13.89 11.97 -17.11
CA MET A 5 -12.76 12.58 -17.80
C MET A 5 -11.66 12.74 -16.76
N THR A 6 -10.78 11.74 -16.67
CA THR A 6 -9.59 11.77 -15.82
C THR A 6 -8.70 12.90 -16.35
N ILE A 7 -8.61 14.00 -15.61
CA ILE A 7 -7.68 15.09 -15.91
C ILE A 7 -6.28 14.50 -15.72
N LEU A 8 -5.60 14.12 -16.80
CA LEU A 8 -4.23 13.60 -16.73
C LEU A 8 -3.28 14.73 -16.35
N TYR A 9 -2.78 14.71 -15.11
CA TYR A 9 -1.78 15.66 -14.65
C TYR A 9 -0.41 15.30 -15.23
N LYS A 10 0.37 16.31 -15.59
CA LYS A 10 1.79 16.10 -15.86
C LYS A 10 2.49 15.86 -14.54
N GLN A 11 3.08 14.69 -14.36
CA GLN A 11 3.81 14.31 -13.13
C GLN A 11 4.86 15.34 -12.69
N ALA A 12 5.45 16.09 -13.63
CA ALA A 12 6.39 17.17 -13.35
C ALA A 12 5.79 18.37 -12.58
N ALA A 13 4.47 18.54 -12.59
CA ALA A 13 3.78 19.62 -11.88
C ALA A 13 3.51 19.28 -10.40
N ILE A 14 3.61 18.01 -10.01
CA ILE A 14 3.42 17.57 -8.63
C ILE A 14 4.76 17.65 -7.88
N THR A 15 4.77 18.31 -6.72
CA THR A 15 5.98 18.36 -5.89
C THR A 15 6.35 16.94 -5.43
N PRO A 16 7.57 16.46 -5.73
CA PRO A 16 7.97 15.12 -5.34
C PRO A 16 8.15 15.01 -3.82
N PHE A 17 7.88 13.82 -3.27
CA PHE A 17 7.90 13.60 -1.82
C PHE A 17 9.24 13.95 -1.17
N TRP A 18 10.38 13.71 -1.81
CA TRP A 18 11.70 14.05 -1.28
C TRP A 18 11.98 15.57 -1.21
N LYS A 19 11.16 16.40 -1.86
CA LYS A 19 11.19 17.86 -1.68
C LYS A 19 10.26 18.34 -0.55
N LYS A 20 9.44 17.45 0.01
CA LYS A 20 8.48 17.72 1.09
C LYS A 20 8.89 17.08 2.43
N LEU A 21 10.18 16.79 2.64
CA LEU A 21 10.64 16.15 3.89
C LEU A 21 10.18 16.87 5.17
N PRO A 22 10.32 18.21 5.30
CA PRO A 22 9.88 18.90 6.53
C PRO A 22 8.41 18.65 6.87
N PHE A 23 7.54 18.56 5.85
CA PHE A 23 6.13 18.28 6.02
C PHE A 23 5.86 16.90 6.66
N PHE A 24 6.57 15.86 6.24
CA PHE A 24 6.41 14.52 6.82
C PHE A 24 6.99 14.40 8.22
N PHE A 25 8.14 15.03 8.49
CA PHE A 25 8.76 14.99 9.82
C PHE A 25 8.00 15.82 10.87
N LEU A 26 7.24 16.83 10.43
CA LEU A 26 6.34 17.61 11.28
C LEU A 26 4.96 16.96 11.46
N PHE A 27 4.60 15.99 10.63
CA PHE A 27 3.28 15.35 10.68
C PHE A 27 2.94 14.71 12.04
N PRO A 28 3.84 13.97 12.72
CA PRO A 28 3.55 13.39 14.03
C PRO A 28 3.23 14.41 15.13
N PHE A 29 3.57 15.69 14.93
CA PHE A 29 3.27 16.78 15.88
C PHE A 29 1.93 17.47 15.61
N ARG A 30 1.18 17.05 14.60
CA ARG A 30 -0.22 17.48 14.39
C ARG A 30 -1.11 16.92 15.49
N PHE A 31 -2.22 17.59 15.78
CA PHE A 31 -3.08 17.30 16.93
C PHE A 31 -3.46 15.81 17.07
N GLY A 32 -3.99 15.18 16.01
CA GLY A 32 -4.37 13.75 16.04
C GLY A 32 -3.19 12.80 16.33
N PRO A 33 -2.14 12.81 15.49
CA PRO A 33 -0.95 11.98 15.71
C PRO A 33 -0.22 12.26 17.03
N ALA A 34 -0.17 13.52 17.47
CA ALA A 34 0.50 13.92 18.70
C ALA A 34 -0.21 13.35 19.93
N ILE A 35 -1.54 13.42 19.98
CA ILE A 35 -2.34 12.80 21.05
C ILE A 35 -2.10 11.30 21.07
N PHE A 36 -2.15 10.64 19.91
CA PHE A 36 -1.90 9.21 19.81
C PHE A 36 -0.50 8.84 20.35
N MET A 37 0.53 9.61 19.99
CA MET A 37 1.88 9.40 20.52
C MET A 37 1.96 9.63 22.04
N VAL A 38 1.33 10.67 22.58
CA VAL A 38 1.30 10.89 24.04
C VAL A 38 0.62 9.72 24.74
N CYS A 39 -0.51 9.23 24.22
CA CYS A 39 -1.24 8.09 24.78
C CYS A 39 -0.42 6.80 24.72
N ILE A 40 0.23 6.49 23.59
CA ILE A 40 1.01 5.26 23.44
C ILE A 40 2.25 5.28 24.34
N VAL A 41 2.89 6.45 24.49
CA VAL A 41 4.03 6.65 25.37
C VAL A 41 3.61 6.51 26.83
N ALA A 42 2.52 7.15 27.25
CA ALA A 42 1.98 6.99 28.60
C ALA A 42 1.61 5.53 28.92
N ALA A 43 0.95 4.83 27.99
CA ALA A 43 0.61 3.42 28.13
C ALA A 43 1.87 2.54 28.25
N SER A 44 2.89 2.81 27.44
CA SER A 44 4.18 2.10 27.53
C SER A 44 4.94 2.38 28.82
N ALA A 45 4.87 3.61 29.37
CA ALA A 45 5.50 3.96 30.65
C ALA A 45 4.85 3.22 31.81
N LEU A 46 3.51 3.18 31.83
CA LEU A 46 2.75 2.42 32.81
C LEU A 46 3.12 0.93 32.75
N ALA A 47 3.18 0.36 31.55
CA ALA A 47 3.54 -1.05 31.37
C ALA A 47 4.99 -1.36 31.75
N GLY A 48 5.94 -0.46 31.44
CA GLY A 48 7.34 -0.61 31.81
C GLY A 48 7.58 -0.57 33.32
N PHE A 49 6.69 0.10 34.09
CA PHE A 49 6.76 0.16 35.54
C PHE A 49 6.00 -0.98 36.24
N VAL A 50 4.86 -1.42 35.69
CA VAL A 50 3.90 -2.27 36.41
C VAL A 50 3.97 -3.75 35.99
N LEU A 51 4.26 -4.06 34.72
CA LEU A 51 3.93 -5.37 34.16
C LEU A 51 5.09 -6.37 34.05
N GLY A 52 6.34 -5.97 34.29
CA GLY A 52 7.51 -6.88 34.24
C GLY A 52 7.51 -7.77 32.98
N GLY A 53 7.56 -9.11 33.16
CA GLY A 53 7.56 -10.10 32.06
C GLY A 53 6.26 -10.14 31.22
N PHE A 54 5.11 -9.72 31.76
CA PHE A 54 3.87 -9.52 30.98
C PHE A 54 3.99 -8.35 29.98
N GLY A 55 5.05 -7.54 30.12
CA GLY A 55 5.37 -6.41 29.24
C GLY A 55 5.65 -6.80 27.79
N LEU A 56 6.09 -8.03 27.47
CA LEU A 56 6.35 -8.43 26.08
C LEU A 56 5.08 -8.55 25.25
N VAL A 57 4.03 -9.19 25.79
CA VAL A 57 2.73 -9.29 25.11
C VAL A 57 2.11 -7.91 24.96
N PHE A 58 2.15 -7.10 26.02
CA PHE A 58 1.66 -5.73 25.98
C PHE A 58 2.43 -4.84 25.00
N LYS A 59 3.76 -5.00 24.93
CA LYS A 59 4.62 -4.35 23.91
C LYS A 59 4.21 -4.73 22.51
N GLY A 60 3.98 -6.03 22.24
CA GLY A 60 3.47 -6.49 20.94
C GLY A 60 2.13 -5.84 20.59
N PHE A 61 1.22 -5.74 21.57
CA PHE A 61 -0.07 -5.06 21.41
C PHE A 61 0.08 -3.56 21.09
N LEU A 62 0.96 -2.84 21.81
CA LEU A 62 1.22 -1.42 21.52
C LEU A 62 1.85 -1.23 20.13
N VAL A 63 2.82 -2.06 19.75
CA VAL A 63 3.42 -2.02 18.40
C VAL A 63 2.34 -2.25 17.33
N TYR A 64 1.45 -3.22 17.56
CA TYR A 64 0.33 -3.47 16.66
C TYR A 64 -0.61 -2.26 16.55
N LEU A 65 -0.93 -1.60 17.68
CA LEU A 65 -1.76 -0.39 17.70
C LEU A 65 -1.09 0.79 16.97
N GLY A 66 0.22 0.97 17.18
CA GLY A 66 1.03 1.98 16.49
C GLY A 66 1.06 1.75 14.98
N LEU A 67 1.28 0.50 14.54
CA LEU A 67 1.22 0.14 13.12
C LEU A 67 -0.18 0.32 12.54
N ARG A 68 -1.25 -0.02 13.28
CA ARG A 68 -2.63 0.22 12.85
C ARG A 68 -2.88 1.69 12.55
N TYR A 69 -2.43 2.57 13.45
CA TYR A 69 -2.54 4.00 13.22
C TYR A 69 -1.69 4.45 12.03
N ALA A 70 -0.47 3.93 11.87
CA ALA A 70 0.37 4.21 10.72
C ALA A 70 -0.27 3.75 9.38
N PHE A 71 -0.91 2.59 9.33
CA PHE A 71 -1.67 2.14 8.15
C PHE A 71 -2.82 3.08 7.81
N ASN A 72 -3.54 3.58 8.81
CA ASN A 72 -4.58 4.60 8.59
C ASN A 72 -3.99 5.88 7.98
N VAL A 73 -2.84 6.33 8.50
CA VAL A 73 -2.13 7.50 7.95
C VAL A 73 -1.72 7.28 6.49
N LEU A 74 -1.20 6.10 6.15
CA LEU A 74 -0.86 5.77 4.77
C LEU A 74 -2.08 5.85 3.85
N GLU A 75 -3.19 5.25 4.25
CA GLU A 75 -4.42 5.24 3.46
C GLU A 75 -4.98 6.65 3.26
N LEU A 76 -5.01 7.45 4.32
CA LEU A 76 -5.41 8.85 4.25
C LEU A 76 -4.52 9.64 3.29
N PHE A 77 -3.20 9.49 3.42
CA PHE A 77 -2.26 10.19 2.56
C PHE A 77 -2.38 9.73 1.10
N ALA A 78 -2.60 8.44 0.84
CA ALA A 78 -2.82 7.89 -0.49
C ALA A 78 -4.07 8.47 -1.17
N LYS A 79 -5.09 8.79 -0.37
CA LYS A 79 -6.34 9.44 -0.81
C LYS A 79 -6.26 10.97 -0.88
N GLY A 80 -5.09 11.57 -0.59
CA GLY A 80 -4.92 13.03 -0.55
C GLY A 80 -5.43 13.70 0.73
N ARG A 81 -5.78 12.95 1.78
CA ARG A 81 -6.23 13.49 3.07
C ARG A 81 -5.06 13.60 4.05
N PHE A 82 -4.60 14.82 4.32
CA PHE A 82 -3.41 15.05 5.17
C PHE A 82 -3.72 15.43 6.62
N GLU A 83 -4.96 15.29 7.04
CA GLU A 83 -5.53 15.85 8.27
C GLU A 83 -5.03 15.14 9.53
N GLY A 84 -4.60 13.88 9.40
CA GLY A 84 -4.10 13.06 10.52
C GLY A 84 -5.21 12.51 11.44
N HIS A 85 -6.48 12.80 11.15
CA HIS A 85 -7.63 12.14 11.76
C HIS A 85 -8.62 11.71 10.66
N SER A 86 -9.19 10.52 10.79
CA SER A 86 -10.27 10.04 9.92
C SER A 86 -11.50 9.84 10.79
N VAL A 87 -12.61 10.51 10.46
CA VAL A 87 -13.90 10.29 11.14
C VAL A 87 -14.40 8.85 10.90
N ASP A 88 -14.02 8.26 9.77
CA ASP A 88 -14.53 6.97 9.30
C ASP A 88 -13.75 5.75 9.79
N HIS A 89 -12.60 5.91 10.46
CA HIS A 89 -11.82 4.76 10.95
C HIS A 89 -11.76 4.73 12.47
N THR A 90 -12.42 3.72 13.04
CA THR A 90 -12.32 3.37 14.44
C THR A 90 -10.99 2.67 14.72
N LEU A 91 -10.31 3.06 15.81
CA LEU A 91 -9.15 2.32 16.34
C LEU A 91 -9.50 0.87 16.73
N TRP A 92 -10.80 0.57 16.85
CA TRP A 92 -11.36 -0.71 17.26
C TRP A 92 -11.97 -1.46 16.07
N GLY A 93 -11.78 -2.78 16.00
CA GLY A 93 -12.29 -3.66 14.93
C GLY A 93 -11.26 -4.71 14.46
N PRO A 94 -11.67 -5.71 13.64
CA PRO A 94 -10.78 -6.77 13.16
C PRO A 94 -9.87 -6.28 12.01
N GLU A 95 -8.83 -5.50 12.33
CA GLU A 95 -7.85 -5.01 11.35
C GLU A 95 -6.66 -5.98 11.27
N LYS A 96 -6.42 -6.60 10.10
CA LYS A 96 -5.37 -7.63 9.97
C LYS A 96 -4.10 -7.13 9.27
N ARG A 97 -4.15 -5.95 8.64
CA ARG A 97 -3.02 -5.35 7.88
C ARG A 97 -1.71 -5.27 8.69
N PRO A 98 -1.70 -4.76 9.95
CA PRO A 98 -0.47 -4.69 10.75
C PRO A 98 0.17 -6.06 11.00
N ALA A 99 -0.65 -7.07 11.32
CA ALA A 99 -0.17 -8.43 11.59
C ALA A 99 0.40 -9.08 10.32
N LYS A 100 -0.23 -8.85 9.15
CA LYS A 100 0.28 -9.31 7.85
C LYS A 100 1.65 -8.72 7.54
N LEU A 101 1.83 -7.42 7.74
CA LEU A 101 3.14 -6.77 7.51
C LEU A 101 4.20 -7.28 8.50
N GLY A 102 3.84 -7.41 9.77
CA GLY A 102 4.72 -8.00 10.78
C GLY A 102 5.17 -9.41 10.40
N LEU A 103 4.26 -10.23 9.87
CA LEU A 103 4.59 -11.57 9.38
C LEU A 103 5.52 -11.54 8.14
N VAL A 104 5.31 -10.62 7.19
CA VAL A 104 6.21 -10.45 6.04
C VAL A 104 7.64 -10.10 6.51
N ILE A 105 7.76 -9.15 7.44
CA ILE A 105 9.06 -8.74 8.00
C ILE A 105 9.70 -9.91 8.76
N ALA A 106 8.92 -10.66 9.55
CA ALA A 106 9.41 -11.83 10.27
C ALA A 106 9.91 -12.93 9.32
N LEU A 107 9.17 -13.22 8.25
CA LEU A 107 9.59 -14.19 7.21
C LEU A 107 10.84 -13.71 6.47
N PHE A 108 10.95 -12.42 6.18
CA PHE A 108 12.14 -11.84 5.57
C PHE A 108 13.38 -12.02 6.46
N ILE A 109 13.26 -11.70 7.75
CA ILE A 109 14.35 -11.86 8.73
C ILE A 109 14.70 -13.35 8.89
N ALA A 110 13.70 -14.22 9.07
CA ALA A 110 13.92 -15.66 9.20
C ALA A 110 14.61 -16.23 7.95
N GLY A 111 14.16 -15.85 6.75
CA GLY A 111 14.78 -16.24 5.50
C GLY A 111 16.22 -15.76 5.37
N ALA A 112 16.52 -14.53 5.78
CA ALA A 112 17.89 -14.01 5.81
C ALA A 112 18.78 -14.81 6.79
N ILE A 113 18.28 -15.11 7.99
CA ILE A 113 19.00 -15.93 8.99
C ILE A 113 19.26 -17.34 8.45
N THR A 114 18.24 -18.01 7.90
CA THR A 114 18.37 -19.35 7.34
C THR A 114 19.38 -19.37 6.20
N LEU A 115 19.30 -18.41 5.28
CA LEU A 115 20.27 -18.29 4.19
C LEU A 115 21.67 -18.01 4.74
N GLY A 116 21.80 -17.11 5.71
CA GLY A 116 23.08 -16.79 6.34
C GLY A 116 23.72 -17.99 7.04
N ASN A 117 22.92 -18.84 7.69
CA ASN A 117 23.41 -20.10 8.27
C ASN A 117 23.93 -21.03 7.17
N VAL A 118 23.18 -21.25 6.10
CA VAL A 118 23.61 -22.09 4.96
C VAL A 118 24.90 -21.56 4.32
N VAL A 119 25.00 -20.24 4.14
CA VAL A 119 26.18 -19.59 3.57
C VAL A 119 27.40 -19.74 4.48
N LEU A 120 27.20 -19.56 5.79
CA LEU A 120 28.26 -19.68 6.77
C LEU A 120 28.76 -21.13 6.85
N ASP A 121 27.88 -22.11 6.83
CA ASP A 121 28.22 -23.54 6.84
C ASP A 121 29.08 -23.93 5.63
N ALA A 122 28.65 -23.51 4.45
CA ALA A 122 29.40 -23.72 3.21
C ALA A 122 30.78 -23.02 3.25
N ARG A 123 30.90 -21.89 3.97
CA ARG A 123 32.14 -21.14 4.11
C ARG A 123 33.08 -21.78 5.14
N ILE A 124 32.56 -22.23 6.28
CA ILE A 124 33.31 -22.97 7.30
C ILE A 124 33.90 -24.25 6.70
N ALA A 125 33.11 -24.96 5.88
CA ALA A 125 33.57 -26.19 5.24
C ALA A 125 34.74 -25.98 4.25
N LYS A 126 34.87 -24.78 3.65
CA LYS A 126 35.84 -24.50 2.58
C LYS A 126 37.02 -23.62 2.98
N ASN A 127 36.89 -22.81 4.04
CA ASN A 127 37.85 -21.76 4.37
C ASN A 127 38.51 -22.01 5.73
N THR A 128 39.78 -22.40 5.72
CA THR A 128 40.59 -22.66 6.92
C THR A 128 40.75 -21.44 7.82
N ALA A 129 40.89 -20.23 7.26
CA ALA A 129 40.99 -19.01 8.06
C ALA A 129 39.70 -18.69 8.84
N VAL A 130 38.54 -19.10 8.30
CA VAL A 130 37.26 -18.97 9.02
C VAL A 130 37.18 -20.00 10.14
N GLN A 131 37.65 -21.23 9.91
CA GLN A 131 37.74 -22.25 10.95
C GLN A 131 38.65 -21.82 12.09
N GLU A 132 39.83 -21.27 11.78
CA GLU A 132 40.78 -20.77 12.79
C GLU A 132 40.17 -19.69 13.68
N ARG A 133 39.41 -18.74 13.12
CA ARG A 133 38.71 -17.73 13.93
C ARG A 133 37.64 -18.30 14.86
N ILE A 134 36.97 -19.38 14.45
CA ILE A 134 35.97 -20.05 15.29
C ILE A 134 36.69 -20.84 16.39
N LEU A 135 37.79 -21.51 16.07
CA LEU A 135 38.62 -22.23 17.03
C LEU A 135 39.24 -21.29 18.06
N GLU A 136 39.70 -20.11 17.66
CA GLU A 136 40.22 -19.09 18.58
C GLU A 136 39.17 -18.69 19.64
N GLN A 137 37.89 -18.57 19.24
CA GLN A 137 36.79 -18.34 20.19
C GLN A 137 36.57 -19.53 21.14
N TYR A 138 36.72 -20.76 20.65
CA TYR A 138 36.64 -21.96 21.48
C TYR A 138 37.77 -22.00 22.52
N GLU A 139 39.01 -21.82 22.06
CA GLU A 139 40.20 -21.80 22.90
C GLU A 139 40.11 -20.72 23.98
N LEU A 140 39.62 -19.52 23.63
CA LEU A 140 39.41 -18.45 24.60
C LEU A 140 38.33 -18.80 25.65
N SER A 141 37.26 -19.49 25.24
CA SER A 141 36.17 -19.86 26.16
C SER A 141 36.49 -21.06 27.03
N HIS A 142 37.33 -21.98 26.56
CA HIS A 142 37.71 -23.23 27.24
C HIS A 142 39.18 -23.27 27.66
N ALA A 143 39.87 -22.12 27.70
CA ALA A 143 41.32 -22.03 27.93
C ALA A 143 41.80 -22.84 29.15
N LYS A 144 41.05 -22.76 30.25
CA LYS A 144 41.38 -23.47 31.51
C LYS A 144 41.22 -24.99 31.38
N GLU A 145 40.22 -25.45 30.65
CA GLU A 145 39.96 -26.87 30.45
C GLU A 145 40.99 -27.48 29.49
N LEU A 146 41.31 -26.77 28.40
CA LEU A 146 42.38 -27.19 27.49
C LEU A 146 43.76 -27.19 28.17
N GLU A 147 44.05 -26.20 29.03
CA GLU A 147 45.30 -26.15 29.78
C GLU A 147 45.41 -27.31 30.79
N ALA A 148 44.32 -27.65 31.48
CA ALA A 148 44.28 -28.80 32.38
C ALA A 148 44.50 -30.13 31.63
N LEU A 149 43.81 -30.33 30.50
CA LEU A 149 44.01 -31.51 29.64
C LEU A 149 45.45 -31.60 29.12
N ARG A 150 46.04 -30.47 28.72
CA ARG A 150 47.41 -30.41 28.23
C ARG A 150 48.42 -30.79 29.31
N LEU A 151 48.23 -30.32 30.54
CA LEU A 151 49.07 -30.70 31.68
C LEU A 151 48.95 -32.19 32.03
N GLU A 152 47.75 -32.75 31.93
CA GLU A 152 47.50 -34.18 32.14
C GLU A 152 48.18 -35.04 31.07
N GLN A 153 48.11 -34.62 29.80
CA GLN A 153 48.81 -35.27 28.69
C GLN A 153 50.34 -35.18 28.84
N GLU A 154 50.89 -34.01 29.20
CA GLU A 154 52.33 -33.84 29.45
C GLU A 154 52.82 -34.73 30.60
N ALA A 155 52.02 -34.87 31.67
CA ALA A 155 52.34 -35.76 32.79
C ALA A 155 52.30 -37.23 32.37
N TYR A 156 51.32 -37.63 31.56
CA TYR A 156 51.23 -38.98 30.98
C TYR A 156 52.44 -39.29 30.08
N ASP A 157 52.75 -38.41 29.12
CA ASP A 157 53.85 -38.61 28.17
C ASP A 157 55.20 -38.73 28.90
N LYS A 158 55.40 -37.92 29.94
CA LYS A 158 56.58 -38.02 30.80
C LYS A 158 56.66 -39.39 31.50
N SER A 159 55.55 -39.87 32.07
CA SER A 159 55.51 -41.18 32.73
C SER A 159 55.79 -42.35 31.76
N MET A 160 55.30 -42.25 30.52
CA MET A 160 55.53 -43.25 29.48
C MET A 160 56.98 -43.23 28.96
N ALA A 161 57.59 -42.05 28.83
CA ALA A 161 58.99 -41.90 28.45
C ALA A 161 59.93 -42.48 29.53
N GLU A 162 59.62 -42.24 30.81
CA GLU A 162 60.36 -42.83 31.95
C GLU A 162 60.23 -44.36 31.97
N ALA A 163 59.04 -44.90 31.71
CA ALA A 163 58.82 -46.35 31.61
C ALA A 163 59.55 -46.98 30.40
N ALA A 164 59.62 -46.30 29.27
CA ALA A 164 60.37 -46.75 28.08
C ALA A 164 61.88 -46.78 28.33
N LEU A 165 62.43 -45.75 28.99
CA LEU A 165 63.83 -45.70 29.41
C LEU A 165 64.18 -46.80 30.42
N ALA A 166 63.26 -47.15 31.33
CA ALA A 166 63.42 -48.27 32.28
C ALA A 166 63.41 -49.64 31.58
N ARG A 167 62.63 -49.81 30.50
CA ARG A 167 62.63 -51.02 29.69
C ARG A 167 63.92 -51.19 28.88
N ASP A 168 64.45 -50.11 28.30
CA ASP A 168 65.65 -50.15 27.45
C ASP A 168 66.96 -50.28 28.26
N SER A 169 66.91 -49.94 29.54
CA SER A 169 68.02 -50.12 30.50
C SER A 169 67.99 -51.46 31.24
N SER A 170 67.04 -52.33 30.92
CA SER A 170 66.99 -53.69 31.45
C SER A 170 68.05 -54.57 30.77
N PRO A 171 68.86 -55.35 31.51
CA PRO A 171 69.92 -56.17 30.93
C PRO A 171 69.34 -57.24 29.99
N PRO A 172 70.04 -57.67 28.93
CA PRO A 172 69.59 -58.79 28.12
C PRO A 172 69.48 -60.03 29.01
N LEU A 173 68.34 -60.73 28.90
CA LEU A 173 68.10 -61.99 29.60
C LEU A 173 69.32 -62.93 29.40
N PRO A 174 69.81 -63.57 30.47
CA PRO A 174 70.94 -64.49 30.34
C PRO A 174 70.54 -65.65 29.42
N LEU A 175 71.35 -65.87 28.38
CA LEU A 175 71.38 -67.11 27.61
C LEU A 175 72.08 -68.18 28.46
N ASP A 176 71.40 -68.67 29.49
CA ASP A 176 71.69 -69.97 30.11
C ASP A 176 70.49 -70.85 29.71
N GLY A 177 70.63 -71.84 28.84
CA GLY A 177 71.54 -72.96 29.01
C GLY A 177 70.81 -74.09 29.74
N ASP A 178 69.77 -74.65 29.13
CA ASP A 178 69.53 -76.10 29.04
C ASP A 178 68.23 -76.38 28.26
N ALA A 179 68.34 -77.27 27.27
CA ALA A 179 67.23 -77.79 26.50
C ALA A 179 66.35 -78.69 27.40
N PRO A 180 65.01 -78.61 27.34
CA PRO A 180 64.19 -79.64 27.94
C PRO A 180 64.10 -80.85 26.99
N ASP A 181 64.28 -82.05 27.55
CA ASP A 181 64.01 -83.32 26.90
C ASP A 181 62.56 -83.38 26.38
N PRO A 182 62.31 -84.01 25.22
CA PRO A 182 61.04 -83.94 24.52
C PRO A 182 60.09 -85.04 25.01
N GLU A 183 59.66 -85.03 26.27
CA GLU A 183 58.65 -86.00 26.71
C GLU A 183 57.90 -85.55 27.98
N GLU A 184 57.24 -84.39 27.93
CA GLU A 184 56.04 -84.13 28.76
C GLU A 184 55.27 -82.94 28.19
N ALA A 185 54.61 -83.17 27.06
CA ALA A 185 53.50 -82.33 26.62
C ALA A 185 52.33 -82.54 27.60
N GLY A 186 52.20 -81.66 28.58
CA GLY A 186 51.13 -81.77 29.57
C GLY A 186 50.92 -80.49 30.35
N GLN A 187 50.09 -79.60 29.80
CA GLN A 187 49.29 -78.63 30.55
C GLN A 187 50.07 -77.69 31.48
N SER A 188 50.56 -76.58 30.93
CA SER A 188 50.58 -75.34 31.70
C SER A 188 50.19 -74.21 30.77
N MET A 189 49.07 -73.56 31.10
CA MET A 189 48.67 -72.33 30.45
C MET A 189 49.83 -71.34 30.58
N ALA A 190 50.34 -70.87 29.45
CA ALA A 190 51.17 -69.68 29.45
C ALA A 190 50.29 -68.53 29.97
N ASP A 191 50.31 -68.31 31.28
CA ASP A 191 49.86 -67.05 31.85
C ASP A 191 50.66 -65.95 31.14
N PRO A 192 49.99 -64.96 30.53
CA PRO A 192 50.71 -63.84 29.95
C PRO A 192 51.50 -63.19 31.09
N LEU A 193 52.80 -62.97 30.88
CA LEU A 193 53.63 -62.13 31.74
C LEU A 193 52.82 -60.89 32.16
N PRO A 194 52.76 -60.53 33.45
CA PRO A 194 52.09 -59.31 33.85
C PRO A 194 52.81 -58.16 33.16
N ASP A 195 52.10 -57.50 32.23
CA ASP A 195 52.57 -56.28 31.59
C ASP A 195 52.71 -55.25 32.71
N THR A 196 53.91 -55.12 33.27
CA THR A 196 54.25 -54.10 34.26
C THR A 196 54.41 -52.73 33.59
N THR A 197 53.58 -52.42 32.60
CA THR A 197 53.21 -51.03 32.35
C THR A 197 52.38 -50.57 33.53
N PRO A 198 52.76 -49.47 34.20
CA PRO A 198 51.86 -48.88 35.19
C PRO A 198 50.49 -48.66 34.54
N ASP A 199 49.43 -48.98 35.27
CA ASP A 199 48.02 -48.85 34.87
C ASP A 199 47.63 -47.36 34.79
N VAL A 200 48.44 -46.58 34.05
CA VAL A 200 48.21 -45.17 33.79
C VAL A 200 47.16 -45.13 32.70
N LEU A 201 45.91 -44.96 33.12
CA LEU A 201 44.80 -44.67 32.22
C LEU A 201 45.22 -43.54 31.28
N ARG A 202 45.24 -43.82 29.98
CA ARG A 202 45.54 -42.82 28.96
C ARG A 202 44.56 -41.65 29.15
N PRO A 203 45.04 -40.41 29.33
CA PRO A 203 44.15 -39.25 29.45
C PRO A 203 43.35 -39.09 28.16
N ASP A 204 42.15 -38.50 28.29
CA ASP A 204 41.30 -38.24 27.13
C ASP A 204 42.06 -37.37 26.12
N ASN A 205 41.91 -37.65 24.82
CA ASN A 205 42.62 -36.92 23.77
C ASN A 205 42.11 -35.47 23.63
N GLY A 206 41.10 -35.09 24.42
CA GLY A 206 40.38 -33.83 24.30
C GLY A 206 39.45 -33.83 23.09
N PRO A 207 38.64 -32.78 22.93
CA PRO A 207 37.70 -32.66 21.82
C PRO A 207 38.46 -32.60 20.50
N SER A 208 37.96 -33.28 19.47
CA SER A 208 38.57 -33.21 18.13
C SER A 208 38.37 -31.83 17.50
N ARG A 209 39.22 -31.41 16.54
CA ARG A 209 39.04 -30.12 15.83
C ARG A 209 37.65 -29.98 15.21
N ALA A 210 37.05 -31.08 14.74
CA ALA A 210 35.69 -31.08 14.20
C ALA A 210 34.65 -30.83 15.31
N GLU A 211 34.80 -31.48 16.47
CA GLU A 211 33.96 -31.26 17.65
C GLU A 211 34.07 -29.83 18.18
N MET A 212 35.28 -29.26 18.26
CA MET A 212 35.49 -27.87 18.67
C MET A 212 34.79 -26.88 17.73
N LEU A 213 34.88 -27.11 16.42
CA LEU A 213 34.23 -26.28 15.40
C LEU A 213 32.70 -26.40 15.46
N GLU A 214 32.18 -27.59 15.71
CA GLU A 214 30.74 -27.83 15.85
C GLU A 214 30.20 -27.20 17.14
N ALA A 215 30.90 -27.36 18.25
CA ALA A 215 30.55 -26.79 19.55
C ALA A 215 30.59 -25.25 19.57
N SER A 216 31.48 -24.65 18.79
CA SER A 216 31.69 -23.19 18.73
C SER A 216 31.07 -22.52 17.52
N LYS A 217 30.23 -23.26 16.79
CA LYS A 217 29.59 -22.72 15.60
C LYS A 217 28.75 -21.50 15.98
N PRO A 218 29.03 -20.31 15.41
CA PRO A 218 28.37 -19.09 15.83
C PRO A 218 26.90 -19.11 15.44
N SER A 219 26.03 -18.81 16.40
CA SER A 219 24.59 -18.63 16.18
C SER A 219 24.27 -17.20 15.73
N PHE A 220 23.07 -16.95 15.21
CA PHE A 220 22.65 -15.60 14.77
C PHE A 220 22.83 -14.51 15.86
N SER A 221 22.69 -14.87 17.14
CA SER A 221 22.89 -13.95 18.26
C SER A 221 24.37 -13.61 18.52
N ASP A 222 25.30 -14.39 17.99
CA ASP A 222 26.73 -14.16 18.14
C ASP A 222 27.21 -13.08 17.15
N PRO A 223 27.88 -12.01 17.61
CA PRO A 223 28.50 -11.02 16.73
C PRO A 223 29.42 -11.63 15.66
N LEU A 224 30.09 -12.75 15.94
CA LEU A 224 30.93 -13.46 14.98
C LEU A 224 30.14 -13.98 13.78
N TRP A 225 28.89 -14.40 13.96
CA TRP A 225 28.03 -14.83 12.86
C TRP A 225 27.96 -13.75 11.78
N SER A 226 27.70 -12.50 12.18
CA SER A 226 27.58 -11.37 11.25
C SER A 226 28.92 -10.99 10.60
N LYS A 227 30.03 -11.07 11.35
CA LYS A 227 31.39 -10.73 10.88
C LYS A 227 31.96 -11.75 9.89
N LEU A 228 31.55 -13.01 10.00
CA LEU A 228 32.03 -14.08 9.14
C LEU A 228 31.25 -14.20 7.82
N GLN A 229 30.11 -13.53 7.70
CA GLN A 229 29.36 -13.50 6.45
C GLN A 229 30.16 -12.81 5.32
N PRO A 230 30.10 -13.33 4.08
CA PRO A 230 30.69 -12.66 2.93
C PRO A 230 29.96 -11.36 2.58
N ALA A 231 30.66 -10.40 1.97
CA ALA A 231 30.06 -9.14 1.54
C ALA A 231 28.87 -9.32 0.57
N TRP A 232 28.92 -10.31 -0.32
CA TRP A 232 27.83 -10.57 -1.27
C TRP A 232 26.53 -11.01 -0.56
N TYR A 233 26.61 -11.66 0.59
CA TYR A 233 25.43 -12.04 1.38
C TYR A 233 24.69 -10.78 1.85
N TRP A 234 25.43 -9.79 2.37
CA TRP A 234 24.85 -8.52 2.79
C TRP A 234 24.29 -7.72 1.60
N LEU A 235 24.96 -7.74 0.45
CA LEU A 235 24.41 -7.15 -0.78
C LEU A 235 23.11 -7.83 -1.19
N LEU A 236 23.04 -9.17 -1.13
CA LEU A 236 21.83 -9.91 -1.45
C LEU A 236 20.69 -9.56 -0.50
N VAL A 237 20.92 -9.55 0.82
CA VAL A 237 19.92 -9.15 1.82
C VAL A 237 19.46 -7.72 1.59
N LEU A 238 20.39 -6.81 1.27
CA LEU A 238 20.08 -5.43 0.92
C LEU A 238 19.15 -5.39 -0.31
N PHE A 239 19.50 -6.02 -1.43
CA PHE A 239 18.64 -6.04 -2.62
C PHE A 239 17.29 -6.72 -2.36
N ALA A 240 17.26 -7.82 -1.61
CA ALA A 240 16.01 -8.50 -1.25
C ALA A 240 15.07 -7.60 -0.42
N SER A 241 15.62 -6.66 0.36
CA SER A 241 14.82 -5.71 1.14
C SER A 241 13.99 -4.74 0.29
N LEU A 242 14.26 -4.63 -1.03
CA LEU A 242 13.41 -3.88 -1.97
C LEU A 242 11.95 -4.35 -1.97
N VAL A 243 11.68 -5.58 -1.53
CA VAL A 243 10.32 -6.11 -1.40
C VAL A 243 9.55 -5.45 -0.25
N LEU A 244 10.23 -5.01 0.82
CA LEU A 244 9.57 -4.56 2.06
C LEU A 244 8.65 -3.34 1.87
N PRO A 245 9.05 -2.25 1.16
CA PRO A 245 8.15 -1.15 0.87
C PRO A 245 6.96 -1.58 0.01
N SER A 246 7.19 -2.39 -1.03
CA SER A 246 6.10 -2.91 -1.88
C SER A 246 5.10 -3.76 -1.09
N ALA A 247 5.58 -4.60 -0.18
CA ALA A 247 4.73 -5.43 0.65
C ALA A 247 3.83 -4.59 1.55
N ALA A 248 4.39 -3.52 2.14
CA ALA A 248 3.62 -2.59 2.97
C ALA A 248 2.54 -1.86 2.16
N ILE A 249 2.85 -1.39 0.94
CA ILE A 249 1.89 -0.77 0.02
C ILE A 249 0.75 -1.74 -0.33
N VAL A 250 1.09 -2.95 -0.76
CA VAL A 250 0.12 -3.97 -1.21
C VAL A 250 -0.81 -4.40 -0.07
N ILE A 251 -0.27 -4.56 1.14
CA ILE A 251 -1.07 -4.86 2.32
C ILE A 251 -1.99 -3.68 2.66
N ALA A 252 -1.50 -2.44 2.54
CA ALA A 252 -2.30 -1.26 2.84
C ALA A 252 -3.50 -1.12 1.89
N MET A 253 -3.28 -1.37 0.60
CA MET A 253 -4.27 -1.13 -0.46
C MET A 253 -5.18 -2.32 -0.73
N GLU A 254 -4.66 -3.54 -0.68
CA GLU A 254 -5.43 -4.74 -1.09
C GLU A 254 -5.68 -5.72 0.04
N ASP A 255 -5.06 -5.53 1.20
CA ASP A 255 -5.12 -6.47 2.34
C ASP A 255 -4.77 -7.94 1.95
N LYS A 256 -3.93 -8.14 0.92
CA LYS A 256 -3.55 -9.46 0.39
C LYS A 256 -2.12 -9.84 0.79
N PHE A 257 -2.01 -10.74 1.76
CA PHE A 257 -0.71 -11.22 2.28
C PHE A 257 0.16 -11.88 1.20
N PHE A 258 -0.35 -12.91 0.51
CA PHE A 258 0.44 -13.64 -0.49
C PHE A 258 0.85 -12.77 -1.68
N LYS A 259 0.00 -11.80 -2.05
CA LYS A 259 0.33 -10.83 -3.09
C LYS A 259 1.52 -9.97 -2.65
N ALA A 260 1.58 -9.54 -1.38
CA ALA A 260 2.68 -8.74 -0.84
C ALA A 260 4.05 -9.43 -0.83
N LEU A 261 4.10 -10.77 -0.86
CA LEU A 261 5.35 -11.53 -0.95
C LEU A 261 5.86 -11.69 -2.39
N ASN A 262 5.10 -11.26 -3.39
CA ASN A 262 5.45 -11.46 -4.79
C ASN A 262 6.54 -10.45 -5.23
N PRO A 263 7.77 -10.90 -5.55
CA PRO A 263 8.85 -10.00 -5.96
C PRO A 263 8.58 -9.30 -7.30
N THR A 264 7.66 -9.80 -8.15
CA THR A 264 7.35 -9.14 -9.42
C THR A 264 6.66 -7.78 -9.22
N LEU A 265 6.06 -7.54 -8.05
CA LEU A 265 5.45 -6.25 -7.73
C LEU A 265 6.51 -5.15 -7.54
N VAL A 266 7.72 -5.49 -7.12
CA VAL A 266 8.84 -4.55 -7.09
C VAL A 266 9.12 -4.03 -8.50
N VAL A 267 9.11 -4.93 -9.50
CA VAL A 267 9.29 -4.54 -10.91
C VAL A 267 8.15 -3.64 -11.38
N TYR A 268 6.90 -3.98 -11.04
CA TYR A 268 5.73 -3.14 -11.33
C TYR A 268 5.88 -1.73 -10.75
N PHE A 269 6.19 -1.60 -9.45
CA PHE A 269 6.35 -0.29 -8.82
C PHE A 269 7.54 0.50 -9.37
N ILE A 270 8.64 -0.16 -9.72
CA ILE A 270 9.78 0.50 -10.38
C ILE A 270 9.37 0.99 -11.78
N GLN A 271 8.55 0.25 -12.52
CA GLN A 271 8.07 0.66 -13.84
C GLN A 271 7.05 1.80 -13.77
N SER A 272 6.16 1.80 -12.77
CA SER A 272 5.13 2.83 -12.60
C SER A 272 5.67 4.13 -11.96
N ILE A 273 6.48 4.00 -10.90
CA ILE A 273 6.95 5.14 -10.09
C ILE A 273 8.37 5.60 -10.52
N GLY A 274 9.13 4.74 -11.21
CA GLY A 274 10.47 5.06 -11.70
C GLY A 274 11.52 5.12 -10.59
N SER A 275 12.48 6.06 -10.71
CA SER A 275 13.59 6.22 -9.76
C SER A 275 13.15 6.61 -8.35
N ALA A 276 11.94 7.18 -8.22
CA ALA A 276 11.32 7.53 -6.96
C ALA A 276 11.14 6.31 -6.03
N TYR A 277 11.00 5.10 -6.58
CA TYR A 277 10.92 3.87 -5.77
C TYR A 277 12.21 3.61 -4.99
N PHE A 278 13.38 3.85 -5.60
CA PHE A 278 14.67 3.70 -4.91
C PHE A 278 14.85 4.74 -3.80
N ALA A 279 14.34 5.97 -4.00
CA ALA A 279 14.31 6.96 -2.93
C ALA A 279 13.42 6.48 -1.77
N LEU A 280 12.22 5.96 -2.06
CA LEU A 280 11.33 5.40 -1.03
C LEU A 280 11.99 4.25 -0.27
N TRP A 281 12.65 3.32 -0.97
CA TRP A 281 13.39 2.23 -0.37
C TRP A 281 14.58 2.72 0.48
N ALA A 282 15.33 3.73 0.02
CA ALA A 282 16.40 4.33 0.80
C ALA A 282 15.88 4.98 2.09
N PHE A 283 14.74 5.67 2.06
CA PHE A 283 14.09 6.20 3.26
C PHE A 283 13.58 5.09 4.18
N PHE A 284 13.02 4.02 3.63
CA PHE A 284 12.62 2.85 4.41
C PHE A 284 13.81 2.27 5.19
N LEU A 285 14.95 2.08 4.53
CA LEU A 285 16.18 1.61 5.16
C LEU A 285 16.75 2.59 6.17
N ALA A 286 16.78 3.89 5.85
CA ALA A 286 17.27 4.92 6.76
C ALA A 286 16.42 4.96 8.03
N ILE A 287 15.10 4.87 7.92
CA ILE A 287 14.17 4.87 9.06
C ILE A 287 14.30 3.57 9.87
N ALA A 288 14.34 2.42 9.21
CA ALA A 288 14.55 1.13 9.88
C ALA A 288 15.91 1.07 10.60
N GLY A 289 16.96 1.59 9.96
CA GLY A 289 18.31 1.69 10.51
C GLY A 289 18.40 2.66 11.69
N ALA A 290 17.78 3.84 11.59
CA ALA A 290 17.71 4.80 12.69
C ALA A 290 17.00 4.22 13.92
N ARG A 291 15.89 3.50 13.71
CA ARG A 291 15.22 2.75 14.78
C ARG A 291 16.16 1.71 15.39
N GLN A 292 16.84 0.91 14.58
CA GLN A 292 17.73 -0.14 15.08
C GLN A 292 18.92 0.43 15.86
N LEU A 293 19.52 1.52 15.39
CA LEU A 293 20.60 2.20 16.08
C LEU A 293 20.15 2.71 17.46
N ALA A 294 18.96 3.31 17.54
CA ALA A 294 18.40 3.76 18.81
C ALA A 294 18.12 2.60 19.78
N LEU A 295 17.62 1.46 19.28
CA LEU A 295 17.45 0.25 20.09
C LEU A 295 18.79 -0.23 20.66
N THR A 296 19.85 -0.21 19.86
CA THR A 296 21.18 -0.62 20.33
C THR A 296 21.77 0.37 21.34
N ALA A 297 21.58 1.67 21.15
CA ALA A 297 22.04 2.71 22.07
C ALA A 297 21.30 2.67 23.40
N GLY A 298 19.98 2.38 23.37
CA GLY A 298 19.12 2.25 24.55
C GLY A 298 19.16 0.88 25.23
N ARG A 299 20.01 -0.06 24.78
CA ARG A 299 20.01 -1.46 25.26
C ARG A 299 20.18 -1.59 26.79
N ASN A 300 20.92 -0.66 27.39
CA ASN A 300 21.23 -0.68 28.82
C ASN A 300 20.35 0.27 29.65
N TRP A 301 19.34 0.90 29.05
CA TRP A 301 18.46 1.82 29.78
C TRP A 301 17.51 1.06 30.71
N PRO A 302 17.15 1.66 31.87
CA PRO A 302 16.13 1.09 32.75
C PRO A 302 14.83 0.84 31.97
N MET A 303 14.17 -0.30 32.21
CA MET A 303 13.01 -0.72 31.43
C MET A 303 11.87 0.31 31.42
N GLY A 304 11.67 1.02 32.54
CA GLY A 304 10.68 2.09 32.66
C GLY A 304 10.96 3.33 31.81
N LEU A 305 12.20 3.54 31.35
CA LEU A 305 12.60 4.64 30.46
C LEU A 305 12.86 4.16 29.02
N GLY A 306 13.52 3.01 28.88
CA GLY A 306 13.84 2.43 27.58
C GLY A 306 12.62 2.07 26.76
N PHE A 307 11.62 1.42 27.38
CA PHE A 307 10.43 0.98 26.64
C PHE A 307 9.57 2.15 26.13
N PRO A 308 9.28 3.21 26.91
CA PRO A 308 8.52 4.35 26.41
C PRO A 308 9.24 5.14 25.33
N LEU A 309 10.55 5.34 25.47
CA LEU A 309 11.35 6.04 24.46
C LEU A 309 11.46 5.22 23.17
N GLU A 310 11.59 3.89 23.28
CA GLU A 310 11.50 2.99 22.13
C GLU A 310 10.14 3.12 21.44
N MET A 311 9.04 3.09 22.19
CA MET A 311 7.69 3.21 21.62
C MET A 311 7.46 4.59 20.98
N ALA A 312 7.91 5.67 21.62
CA ALA A 312 7.85 7.03 21.09
C ALA A 312 8.56 7.12 19.74
N LEU A 313 9.83 6.67 19.70
CA LEU A 313 10.64 6.73 18.50
C LEU A 313 10.09 5.82 17.40
N ALA A 314 9.72 4.58 17.74
CA ALA A 314 9.16 3.63 16.80
C ALA A 314 7.86 4.16 16.16
N THR A 315 6.97 4.74 16.97
CA THR A 315 5.70 5.30 16.49
C THR A 315 5.94 6.55 15.65
N TYR A 316 6.81 7.46 16.08
CA TYR A 316 7.21 8.64 15.33
C TYR A 316 7.74 8.26 13.94
N LEU A 317 8.74 7.38 13.90
CA LEU A 317 9.38 6.92 12.67
C LEU A 317 8.41 6.15 11.76
N ALA A 318 7.53 5.32 12.33
CA ALA A 318 6.49 4.63 11.57
C ALA A 318 5.51 5.62 10.94
N LEU A 319 5.07 6.65 11.66
CA LEU A 319 4.17 7.67 11.12
C LEU A 319 4.80 8.45 9.97
N VAL A 320 6.06 8.85 10.11
CA VAL A 320 6.81 9.51 9.03
C VAL A 320 6.90 8.60 7.81
N LEU A 321 7.31 7.34 7.99
CA LEU A 321 7.47 6.37 6.91
C LEU A 321 6.16 6.11 6.16
N PHE A 322 5.07 5.87 6.89
CA PHE A 322 3.77 5.56 6.30
C PHE A 322 3.12 6.79 5.65
N ALA A 323 3.33 8.00 6.20
CA ALA A 323 2.93 9.25 5.57
C ALA A 323 3.69 9.48 4.25
N MET A 324 5.01 9.23 4.21
CA MET A 324 5.80 9.32 2.98
C MET A 324 5.35 8.30 1.93
N MET A 325 5.08 7.07 2.36
CA MET A 325 4.59 6.00 1.48
C MET A 325 3.20 6.34 0.92
N GLY A 326 2.27 6.78 1.77
CA GLY A 326 0.94 7.22 1.34
C GLY A 326 1.01 8.40 0.36
N TYR A 327 1.84 9.41 0.65
CA TYR A 327 2.01 10.52 -0.30
C TYR A 327 2.67 10.07 -1.60
N THR A 328 3.55 9.07 -1.58
CA THR A 328 4.13 8.52 -2.81
C THR A 328 3.05 7.88 -3.68
N LEU A 329 2.12 7.14 -3.08
CA LEU A 329 0.96 6.59 -3.79
C LEU A 329 0.07 7.70 -4.34
N TYR A 330 -0.18 8.74 -3.55
CA TYR A 330 -0.93 9.91 -3.99
C TYR A 330 -0.23 10.68 -5.12
N GLN A 331 1.10 10.83 -5.04
CA GLN A 331 1.90 11.49 -6.07
C GLN A 331 1.83 10.75 -7.40
N PHE A 332 1.77 9.41 -7.39
CA PHE A 332 1.72 8.59 -8.60
C PHE A 332 0.34 7.91 -8.78
N HIS A 333 -0.73 8.53 -8.25
CA HIS A 333 -2.05 7.89 -8.20
C HIS A 333 -2.59 7.61 -9.62
N GLN A 334 -2.26 8.45 -10.60
CA GLN A 334 -2.68 8.24 -12.00
C GLN A 334 -1.93 7.08 -12.65
N GLU A 335 -0.61 7.01 -12.49
CA GLU A 335 0.20 5.90 -13.01
C GLU A 335 -0.11 4.56 -12.32
N LEU A 336 -0.59 4.61 -11.08
CA LEU A 336 -1.01 3.46 -10.30
C LEU A 336 -2.51 3.14 -10.45
N SER A 337 -3.26 3.97 -11.18
CA SER A 337 -4.73 3.86 -11.34
C SER A 337 -5.47 3.79 -9.99
N LEU A 338 -5.08 4.64 -9.05
CA LEU A 338 -5.68 4.77 -7.72
C LEU A 338 -6.63 5.97 -7.70
N ASP A 339 -7.84 5.73 -7.21
CA ASP A 339 -8.82 6.79 -6.94
C ASP A 339 -8.44 7.57 -5.67
N VAL A 340 -8.60 8.90 -5.71
CA VAL A 340 -8.28 9.80 -4.60
C VAL A 340 -9.53 10.55 -4.14
N ASP A 341 -9.64 10.78 -2.83
CA ASP A 341 -10.78 11.53 -2.27
C ASP A 341 -10.62 13.04 -2.50
N VAL A 342 -9.38 13.53 -2.52
CA VAL A 342 -9.03 14.94 -2.71
C VAL A 342 -7.93 15.05 -3.76
N ASP A 343 -8.26 15.61 -4.91
CA ASP A 343 -7.33 15.70 -6.05
C ASP A 343 -6.38 16.91 -5.92
N PHE A 344 -5.30 16.93 -6.69
CA PHE A 344 -4.28 17.99 -6.65
C PHE A 344 -4.84 19.38 -6.99
N ASP A 345 -5.87 19.45 -7.83
CA ASP A 345 -6.58 20.70 -8.11
C ASP A 345 -7.31 21.23 -6.87
N ASP A 346 -7.98 20.36 -6.11
CA ASP A 346 -8.62 20.71 -4.83
C ASP A 346 -7.58 21.14 -3.80
N HIS A 347 -6.42 20.45 -3.75
CA HIS A 347 -5.29 20.89 -2.92
C HIS A 347 -4.74 22.25 -3.33
N ARG A 348 -4.70 22.55 -4.63
CA ARG A 348 -4.26 23.85 -5.15
C ARG A 348 -5.24 24.96 -4.75
N GLN A 349 -6.54 24.70 -4.90
CA GLN A 349 -7.60 25.63 -4.51
C GLN A 349 -7.64 25.86 -3.01
N ALA A 350 -7.38 24.83 -2.21
CA ALA A 350 -7.29 24.91 -0.76
C ALA A 350 -6.09 25.72 -0.25
N GLY A 351 -5.14 26.12 -1.10
CA GLY A 351 -3.90 26.79 -0.69
C GLY A 351 -2.78 25.84 -0.24
N GLY A 352 -2.87 24.56 -0.63
CA GLY A 352 -1.87 23.53 -0.36
C GLY A 352 -2.04 22.79 0.96
N ALA A 353 -1.17 21.79 1.19
CA ALA A 353 -1.28 20.86 2.31
C ALA A 353 -1.15 21.51 3.72
N GLU A 354 -0.56 22.71 3.81
CA GLU A 354 -0.47 23.47 5.07
C GLU A 354 -1.77 24.20 5.41
N ALA A 355 -2.44 24.78 4.41
CA ALA A 355 -3.75 25.41 4.58
C ALA A 355 -4.80 24.36 4.98
N ILE A 356 -4.75 23.18 4.35
CA ILE A 356 -5.57 22.01 4.67
C ILE A 356 -5.32 21.53 6.10
N ALA A 357 -4.06 21.49 6.52
CA ALA A 357 -3.69 21.11 7.87
C ALA A 357 -4.24 22.07 8.94
N ARG A 358 -4.25 23.38 8.64
CA ARG A 358 -4.80 24.40 9.54
C ARG A 358 -6.33 24.35 9.58
N ALA A 359 -6.98 24.13 8.45
CA ALA A 359 -8.43 24.07 8.36
C ALA A 359 -9.01 22.72 8.82
N GLY A 360 -8.17 21.70 9.00
CA GLY A 360 -8.57 20.37 9.44
C GLY A 360 -9.16 19.49 8.34
N SER A 361 -9.48 20.04 7.16
CA SER A 361 -9.75 19.28 5.94
C SER A 361 -9.58 20.08 4.67
N ALA A 362 -9.48 19.39 3.52
CA ALA A 362 -9.40 20.04 2.21
C ALA A 362 -10.66 20.86 1.93
N ASN A 363 -11.83 20.26 2.16
CA ASN A 363 -13.10 20.96 2.08
C ASN A 363 -13.19 22.13 3.06
N ALA A 364 -12.75 21.96 4.31
CA ALA A 364 -12.73 23.07 5.27
C ALA A 364 -11.73 24.18 4.90
N ALA A 365 -10.63 23.86 4.19
CA ALA A 365 -9.71 24.89 3.68
C ALA A 365 -10.31 25.62 2.47
N ILE A 366 -10.93 24.88 1.53
CA ILE A 366 -11.63 25.45 0.37
C ILE A 366 -12.79 26.35 0.82
N HIS A 367 -13.55 25.93 1.84
CA HIS A 367 -14.71 26.66 2.36
C HIS A 367 -14.39 27.64 3.50
N GLY A 368 -13.23 27.50 4.16
CA GLY A 368 -12.77 28.33 5.27
C GLY A 368 -11.92 29.53 4.84
N VAL A 369 -11.48 29.55 3.57
CA VAL A 369 -11.08 30.79 2.91
C VAL A 369 -12.34 31.63 2.76
N ALA A 370 -12.42 32.71 3.56
CA ALA A 370 -13.37 33.79 3.40
C ALA A 370 -13.59 34.06 1.89
N PRO A 371 -14.78 33.77 1.33
CA PRO A 371 -14.96 33.73 -0.11
C PRO A 371 -14.44 35.01 -0.77
N ALA A 372 -13.45 34.96 -1.66
CA ALA A 372 -12.86 36.18 -2.24
C ALA A 372 -13.90 37.13 -2.88
N ASN A 373 -15.07 36.59 -3.26
CA ASN A 373 -16.20 37.31 -3.82
C ASN A 373 -17.18 37.82 -2.73
N PRO A 374 -17.49 39.14 -2.67
CA PRO A 374 -18.53 39.69 -1.79
C PRO A 374 -19.90 38.99 -1.89
N PHE A 375 -20.27 38.48 -3.06
CA PHE A 375 -21.48 37.70 -3.28
C PHE A 375 -21.52 36.42 -2.45
N GLU A 376 -20.44 35.63 -2.50
CA GLU A 376 -20.33 34.35 -1.80
C GLU A 376 -20.31 34.53 -0.28
N HIS A 377 -19.68 35.60 0.21
CA HIS A 377 -19.74 35.98 1.63
C HIS A 377 -21.17 36.24 2.09
N LYS A 378 -21.93 37.03 1.33
CA LYS A 378 -23.31 37.35 1.64
C LYS A 378 -24.20 36.11 1.56
N LEU A 379 -24.01 35.28 0.53
CA LEU A 379 -24.74 34.03 0.36
C LEU A 379 -24.51 33.07 1.53
N HIS A 380 -23.24 32.88 1.93
CA HIS A 380 -22.91 32.02 3.06
C HIS A 380 -23.49 32.53 4.39
N ALA A 381 -23.47 33.85 4.63
CA ALA A 381 -24.10 34.44 5.80
C ALA A 381 -25.62 34.17 5.84
N LEU A 382 -26.31 34.39 4.71
CA LEU A 382 -27.74 34.12 4.60
C LEU A 382 -28.09 32.65 4.84
N LEU A 383 -27.29 31.72 4.32
CA LEU A 383 -27.53 30.29 4.52
C LEU A 383 -27.26 29.83 5.96
N LYS A 384 -26.23 30.38 6.61
CA LYS A 384 -25.96 30.13 8.03
C LYS A 384 -27.12 30.58 8.92
N ASP A 385 -27.75 31.70 8.57
CA ASP A 385 -28.90 32.25 9.29
C ASP A 385 -30.23 31.58 8.90
N GLY A 386 -30.21 30.55 8.04
CA GLY A 386 -31.40 29.82 7.58
C GLY A 386 -32.28 30.59 6.59
N LYS A 387 -31.81 31.73 6.07
CA LYS A 387 -32.55 32.66 5.20
C LYS A 387 -32.49 32.23 3.73
N VAL A 388 -32.98 31.03 3.43
CA VAL A 388 -32.90 30.43 2.09
C VAL A 388 -33.60 31.28 1.01
N GLN A 389 -34.72 31.94 1.35
CA GLN A 389 -35.44 32.80 0.39
C GLN A 389 -34.66 34.08 0.03
N GLU A 390 -33.96 34.69 1.00
CA GLU A 390 -33.08 35.83 0.75
C GLU A 390 -31.87 35.40 -0.11
N ALA A 391 -31.32 34.21 0.15
CA ALA A 391 -30.25 33.62 -0.66
C ALA A 391 -30.69 33.40 -2.12
N ILE A 392 -31.90 32.87 -2.35
CA ILE A 392 -32.48 32.72 -3.69
C ILE A 392 -32.60 34.09 -4.40
N ALA A 393 -33.09 35.11 -3.70
CA ALA A 393 -33.19 36.45 -4.26
C ALA A 393 -31.83 37.01 -4.65
N GLU A 394 -30.80 36.80 -3.82
CA GLU A 394 -29.44 37.24 -4.08
C GLU A 394 -28.83 36.59 -5.33
N VAL A 395 -28.99 35.27 -5.47
CA VAL A 395 -28.52 34.54 -6.67
C VAL A 395 -29.26 35.05 -7.92
N LYS A 396 -30.58 35.23 -7.84
CA LYS A 396 -31.38 35.77 -8.96
C LYS A 396 -30.94 37.19 -9.35
N ASP A 397 -30.54 38.01 -8.38
CA ASP A 397 -30.03 39.35 -8.64
C ASP A 397 -28.72 39.33 -9.44
N HIS A 398 -27.81 38.40 -9.09
CA HIS A 398 -26.55 38.21 -9.80
C HIS A 398 -26.74 37.63 -11.20
N MET A 399 -27.80 36.85 -11.42
CA MET A 399 -28.17 36.29 -12.73
C MET A 399 -28.78 37.31 -13.70
N ARG A 400 -28.96 38.58 -13.31
CA ARG A 400 -29.53 39.62 -14.20
C ARG A 400 -28.71 39.82 -15.48
N TYR A 401 -27.39 39.70 -15.41
CA TYR A 401 -26.49 39.95 -16.54
C TYR A 401 -26.29 38.70 -17.41
N ASP A 402 -26.16 37.53 -16.78
CA ASP A 402 -26.14 36.26 -17.48
C ASP A 402 -27.04 35.23 -16.78
N ARG A 403 -28.22 35.03 -17.37
CA ARG A 403 -29.20 34.06 -16.89
C ARG A 403 -28.77 32.60 -17.11
N PHE A 404 -27.75 32.36 -17.95
CA PHE A 404 -27.26 31.02 -18.29
C PHE A 404 -25.88 30.73 -17.73
N ASP A 405 -25.37 31.57 -16.83
CA ASP A 405 -24.17 31.27 -16.04
C ASP A 405 -24.37 29.93 -15.31
N LEU A 406 -23.47 28.97 -15.59
CA LEU A 406 -23.63 27.60 -15.13
C LEU A 406 -23.57 27.50 -13.60
N ASP A 407 -22.64 28.21 -12.97
CA ASP A 407 -22.41 28.13 -11.53
C ASP A 407 -23.58 28.74 -10.76
N LEU A 408 -24.10 29.88 -11.23
CA LEU A 408 -25.30 30.49 -10.65
C LEU A 408 -26.54 29.61 -10.85
N ASN A 409 -26.71 28.98 -12.02
CA ASN A 409 -27.83 28.06 -12.24
C ASN A 409 -27.76 26.81 -11.35
N ASN A 410 -26.57 26.23 -11.16
CA ASN A 410 -26.34 25.11 -10.25
C ASN A 410 -26.70 25.48 -8.80
N ARG A 411 -26.24 26.65 -8.34
CA ARG A 411 -26.54 27.18 -7.00
C ARG A 411 -28.03 27.42 -6.82
N LEU A 412 -28.67 28.11 -7.76
CA LEU A 412 -30.09 28.41 -7.69
C LEU A 412 -30.95 27.13 -7.67
N HIS A 413 -30.57 26.10 -8.44
CA HIS A 413 -31.27 24.82 -8.42
C HIS A 413 -31.14 24.13 -7.06
N ALA A 414 -29.93 24.08 -6.49
CA ALA A 414 -29.71 23.51 -5.15
C ALA A 414 -30.52 24.25 -4.06
N LEU A 415 -30.60 25.58 -4.13
CA LEU A 415 -31.39 26.38 -3.20
C LEU A 415 -32.89 26.12 -3.32
N HIS A 416 -33.41 25.94 -4.54
CA HIS A 416 -34.82 25.58 -4.74
C HIS A 416 -35.14 24.19 -4.17
N VAL A 417 -34.24 23.22 -4.34
CA VAL A 417 -34.36 21.89 -3.71
C VAL A 417 -34.32 22.01 -2.18
N GLN A 418 -33.40 22.80 -1.62
CA GLN A 418 -33.29 23.01 -0.17
C GLN A 418 -34.53 23.72 0.41
N ALA A 419 -35.13 24.65 -0.34
CA ALA A 419 -36.36 25.32 0.05
C ALA A 419 -37.59 24.40 0.05
N GLY A 420 -37.50 23.21 -0.56
CA GLY A 420 -38.60 22.24 -0.65
C GLY A 420 -39.72 22.65 -1.60
N ASP A 421 -39.52 23.67 -2.44
CA ASP A 421 -40.51 24.11 -3.43
C ASP A 421 -40.32 23.35 -4.74
N THR A 422 -41.04 22.23 -4.86
CA THR A 422 -41.01 21.37 -6.06
C THR A 422 -41.44 22.12 -7.32
N ALA A 423 -42.43 23.01 -7.24
CA ALA A 423 -42.92 23.75 -8.40
C ALA A 423 -41.85 24.71 -8.92
N ALA A 424 -41.20 25.46 -8.04
CA ALA A 424 -40.09 26.34 -8.41
C ALA A 424 -38.87 25.55 -8.90
N THR A 425 -38.59 24.39 -8.31
CA THR A 425 -37.48 23.50 -8.73
C THR A 425 -37.68 23.01 -10.17
N LEU A 426 -38.88 22.54 -10.51
CA LEU A 426 -39.20 22.09 -11.87
C LEU A 426 -39.20 23.25 -12.88
N ALA A 427 -39.73 24.41 -12.49
CA ALA A 427 -39.72 25.59 -13.35
C ALA A 427 -38.29 26.06 -13.67
N HIS A 428 -37.43 26.19 -12.64
CA HIS A 428 -36.01 26.54 -12.81
C HIS A 428 -35.23 25.44 -13.54
N GLY A 429 -35.62 24.17 -13.37
CA GLY A 429 -35.03 23.02 -14.06
C GLY A 429 -35.00 23.16 -15.59
N GLN A 430 -35.98 23.85 -16.19
CA GLN A 430 -35.96 24.15 -17.63
C GLN A 430 -34.77 25.04 -18.02
N GLN A 431 -34.56 26.14 -17.29
CA GLN A 431 -33.45 27.06 -17.54
C GLN A 431 -32.10 26.41 -17.25
N TRP A 432 -32.03 25.61 -16.20
CA TRP A 432 -30.83 24.88 -15.82
C TRP A 432 -30.38 23.90 -16.91
N LEU A 433 -31.32 23.16 -17.52
CA LEU A 433 -31.02 22.30 -18.67
C LEU A 433 -30.48 23.08 -19.86
N SER A 434 -31.06 24.24 -20.18
CA SER A 434 -30.54 25.12 -21.24
C SER A 434 -29.13 25.64 -20.92
N ALA A 435 -28.85 26.01 -19.66
CA ALA A 435 -27.51 26.43 -19.22
C ALA A 435 -26.48 25.30 -19.38
N LEU A 436 -26.81 24.08 -18.97
CA LEU A 436 -25.94 22.90 -19.09
C LEU A 436 -25.59 22.59 -20.54
N VAL A 437 -26.57 22.61 -21.45
CA VAL A 437 -26.32 22.34 -22.88
C VAL A 437 -25.48 23.46 -23.51
N ARG A 438 -25.75 24.74 -23.19
CA ARG A 438 -24.95 25.89 -23.66
C ARG A 438 -23.50 25.82 -23.20
N ALA A 439 -23.28 25.39 -21.95
CA ALA A 439 -21.95 25.16 -21.38
C ALA A 439 -21.26 23.88 -21.90
N LYS A 440 -21.86 23.17 -22.87
CA LYS A 440 -21.37 21.87 -23.40
C LYS A 440 -21.21 20.80 -22.31
N GLN A 441 -22.07 20.82 -21.30
CA GLN A 441 -22.13 19.84 -20.21
C GLN A 441 -23.29 18.85 -20.44
N GLN A 442 -23.34 18.20 -21.61
CA GLN A 442 -24.50 17.37 -21.99
C GLN A 442 -24.70 16.15 -21.08
N LYS A 443 -23.62 15.55 -20.56
CA LYS A 443 -23.71 14.45 -19.58
C LYS A 443 -24.39 14.90 -18.29
N GLN A 444 -24.08 16.10 -17.79
CA GLN A 444 -24.74 16.67 -16.62
C GLN A 444 -26.21 17.02 -16.92
N ALA A 445 -26.53 17.46 -18.14
CA ALA A 445 -27.91 17.67 -18.58
C ALA A 445 -28.76 16.37 -18.52
N VAL A 446 -28.17 15.21 -18.81
CA VAL A 446 -28.86 13.91 -18.65
C VAL A 446 -29.18 13.63 -17.18
N VAL A 447 -28.21 13.88 -16.29
CA VAL A 447 -28.40 13.69 -14.84
C VAL A 447 -29.48 14.65 -14.31
N ALA A 448 -29.42 15.92 -14.69
CA ALA A 448 -30.43 16.93 -14.36
C ALA A 448 -31.82 16.55 -14.90
N PHE A 449 -31.91 16.07 -16.14
CA PHE A 449 -33.18 15.62 -16.70
C PHE A 449 -33.74 14.42 -15.93
N ARG A 450 -32.89 13.47 -15.55
CA ARG A 450 -33.29 12.31 -14.73
C ARG A 450 -33.86 12.72 -13.38
N THR A 451 -33.23 13.67 -12.70
CA THR A 451 -33.71 14.14 -11.39
C THR A 451 -35.05 14.87 -11.52
N LEU A 452 -35.20 15.72 -12.55
CA LEU A 452 -36.47 16.42 -12.82
C LEU A 452 -37.60 15.45 -13.18
N VAL A 453 -37.31 14.41 -13.96
CA VAL A 453 -38.27 13.35 -14.29
C VAL A 453 -38.65 12.50 -13.08
N ALA A 454 -37.73 12.28 -12.14
CA ALA A 454 -38.02 11.56 -10.91
C ALA A 454 -38.94 12.37 -9.98
N MET A 455 -38.84 13.71 -10.01
CA MET A 455 -39.74 14.60 -9.28
C MET A 455 -41.12 14.71 -9.95
N ASP A 456 -41.15 14.86 -11.28
CA ASP A 456 -42.38 14.87 -12.06
C ASP A 456 -42.25 13.93 -13.28
N PRO A 457 -42.91 12.76 -13.27
CA PRO A 457 -42.96 11.86 -14.41
C PRO A 457 -43.55 12.51 -15.67
N GLY A 458 -44.31 13.59 -15.56
CA GLY A 458 -44.84 14.41 -16.64
C GLY A 458 -43.87 15.47 -17.17
N PHE A 459 -42.66 15.60 -16.60
CA PHE A 459 -41.71 16.64 -16.99
C PHE A 459 -41.27 16.49 -18.45
N VAL A 460 -41.37 17.59 -19.19
CA VAL A 460 -41.08 17.69 -20.62
C VAL A 460 -40.21 18.92 -20.85
N VAL A 461 -39.11 18.77 -21.58
CA VAL A 461 -38.19 19.87 -21.91
C VAL A 461 -38.89 20.89 -22.81
N ALA A 462 -38.86 22.16 -22.41
CA ALA A 462 -39.50 23.27 -23.12
C ALA A 462 -38.61 23.86 -24.22
N ASP A 463 -37.28 23.73 -24.08
CA ASP A 463 -36.29 24.20 -25.05
C ASP A 463 -35.93 23.09 -26.05
N GLY A 464 -36.19 23.30 -27.33
CA GLY A 464 -35.93 22.33 -28.40
C GLY A 464 -34.45 22.04 -28.60
N ASP A 465 -33.60 23.07 -28.41
CA ASP A 465 -32.14 22.98 -28.60
C ASP A 465 -31.47 22.07 -27.57
N VAL A 466 -32.13 21.84 -26.43
CA VAL A 466 -31.65 20.95 -25.35
C VAL A 466 -31.89 19.48 -25.68
N VAL A 467 -32.93 19.16 -26.48
CA VAL A 467 -33.42 17.79 -26.62
C VAL A 467 -32.41 16.89 -27.31
N LEU A 468 -31.91 17.29 -28.49
CA LEU A 468 -31.00 16.44 -29.26
C LEU A 468 -29.66 16.21 -28.55
N PRO A 469 -28.94 17.24 -28.05
CA PRO A 469 -27.67 17.05 -27.34
C PRO A 469 -27.82 16.19 -26.08
N THR A 470 -28.91 16.39 -25.32
CA THR A 470 -29.17 15.61 -24.10
C THR A 470 -29.56 14.17 -24.42
N ALA A 471 -30.36 13.95 -25.48
CA ALA A 471 -30.73 12.59 -25.90
C ALA A 471 -29.52 11.80 -26.42
N GLN A 472 -28.63 12.44 -27.18
CA GLN A 472 -27.40 11.81 -27.65
C GLN A 472 -26.50 11.42 -26.46
N ALA A 473 -26.28 12.34 -25.52
CA ALA A 473 -25.51 12.06 -24.31
C ALA A 473 -26.16 10.95 -23.46
N ALA A 474 -27.50 10.88 -23.40
CA ALA A 474 -28.20 9.80 -22.70
C ALA A 474 -27.93 8.44 -23.34
N LEU A 475 -27.82 8.35 -24.67
CA LEU A 475 -27.45 7.12 -25.36
C LEU A 475 -26.00 6.73 -25.09
N ASP A 476 -25.08 7.69 -25.09
CA ASP A 476 -23.67 7.47 -24.75
C ASP A 476 -23.53 6.95 -23.30
N MET A 477 -24.38 7.43 -22.40
CA MET A 477 -24.49 6.96 -21.00
C MET A 477 -25.26 5.64 -20.84
N ARG A 478 -25.73 5.02 -21.94
CA ARG A 478 -26.56 3.80 -21.97
C ARG A 478 -27.95 3.94 -21.32
N GLU A 479 -28.46 5.17 -21.18
CA GLU A 479 -29.77 5.49 -20.61
C GLU A 479 -30.84 5.63 -21.71
N ALA A 480 -31.04 4.55 -22.48
CA ALA A 480 -31.95 4.54 -23.63
C ALA A 480 -33.39 4.95 -23.28
N ALA A 481 -33.89 4.61 -22.10
CA ALA A 481 -35.24 4.98 -21.66
C ALA A 481 -35.42 6.51 -21.52
N LEU A 482 -34.40 7.22 -21.02
CA LEU A 482 -34.43 8.68 -20.94
C LEU A 482 -34.34 9.32 -22.32
N ALA A 483 -33.51 8.78 -23.20
CA ALA A 483 -33.44 9.23 -24.59
C ALA A 483 -34.80 9.11 -25.30
N VAL A 484 -35.50 7.97 -25.15
CA VAL A 484 -36.88 7.82 -25.68
C VAL A 484 -37.79 8.91 -25.13
N LYS A 485 -37.72 9.18 -23.81
CA LYS A 485 -38.57 10.18 -23.16
C LYS A 485 -38.31 11.60 -23.67
N LEU A 486 -37.04 11.96 -23.89
CA LEU A 486 -36.63 13.26 -24.45
C LEU A 486 -37.19 13.46 -25.87
N LEU A 487 -37.03 12.45 -26.73
CA LEU A 487 -37.42 12.51 -28.15
C LEU A 487 -38.94 12.43 -28.35
N LYS A 488 -39.69 11.88 -27.37
CA LYS A 488 -41.14 11.63 -27.50
C LYS A 488 -41.90 12.93 -27.78
N GLY A 489 -42.66 12.93 -28.88
CA GLY A 489 -43.51 14.06 -29.27
C GLY A 489 -42.75 15.34 -29.62
N PHE A 490 -41.45 15.24 -29.96
CA PHE A 490 -40.67 16.40 -30.39
C PHE A 490 -41.23 17.03 -31.67
N ASP A 491 -41.68 16.20 -32.63
CA ASP A 491 -42.32 16.61 -33.88
C ASP A 491 -43.59 17.46 -33.67
N LYS A 492 -44.37 17.14 -32.65
CA LYS A 492 -45.59 17.89 -32.28
C LYS A 492 -45.27 19.18 -31.54
N ARG A 493 -44.25 19.15 -30.65
CA ARG A 493 -43.85 20.30 -29.84
C ARG A 493 -43.04 21.33 -30.63
N PHE A 494 -42.19 20.87 -31.55
CA PHE A 494 -41.27 21.72 -32.30
C PHE A 494 -41.28 21.38 -33.82
N PRO A 495 -42.42 21.59 -34.51
CA PRO A 495 -42.61 21.15 -35.91
C PRO A 495 -41.70 21.86 -36.93
N GLN A 496 -41.11 23.00 -36.57
CA GLN A 496 -40.24 23.81 -37.42
C GLN A 496 -38.78 23.88 -36.91
N HIS A 497 -38.41 23.05 -35.94
CA HIS A 497 -37.06 23.06 -35.37
C HIS A 497 -36.01 22.58 -36.37
N THR A 498 -34.85 23.21 -36.38
CA THR A 498 -33.73 22.83 -37.28
C THR A 498 -33.29 21.39 -37.03
N ASP A 499 -33.24 20.96 -35.77
CA ASP A 499 -32.84 19.59 -35.39
C ASP A 499 -33.94 18.52 -35.59
N LEU A 500 -35.14 18.87 -36.06
CA LEU A 500 -36.22 17.90 -36.24
C LEU A 500 -35.82 16.67 -37.07
N PRO A 501 -35.11 16.78 -38.21
CA PRO A 501 -34.69 15.62 -38.98
C PRO A 501 -33.72 14.72 -38.19
N ALA A 502 -32.79 15.33 -37.44
CA ALA A 502 -31.81 14.62 -36.62
C ALA A 502 -32.46 13.91 -35.43
N VAL A 503 -33.44 14.54 -34.77
CA VAL A 503 -34.24 13.94 -33.68
C VAL A 503 -35.04 12.73 -34.17
N LEU A 504 -35.70 12.85 -35.33
CA LEU A 504 -36.46 11.74 -35.92
C LEU A 504 -35.54 10.58 -36.32
N PHE A 505 -34.38 10.87 -36.90
CA PHE A 505 -33.38 9.86 -37.24
C PHE A 505 -32.84 9.15 -35.99
N LEU A 506 -32.50 9.90 -34.93
CA LEU A 506 -32.05 9.32 -33.66
C LEU A 506 -33.12 8.42 -33.03
N GLY A 507 -34.40 8.85 -33.10
CA GLY A 507 -35.54 8.03 -32.70
C GLY A 507 -35.65 6.72 -33.49
N ALA A 508 -35.44 6.77 -34.81
CA ALA A 508 -35.43 5.58 -35.66
C ALA A 508 -34.29 4.61 -35.30
N LYS A 509 -33.08 5.13 -35.07
CA LYS A 509 -31.92 4.35 -34.63
C LYS A 509 -32.21 3.64 -33.32
N LEU A 510 -32.80 4.35 -32.36
CA LEU A 510 -33.16 3.80 -31.05
C LEU A 510 -34.22 2.68 -31.13
N MET A 511 -35.22 2.84 -32.00
CA MET A 511 -36.22 1.79 -32.26
C MET A 511 -35.59 0.52 -32.85
N SER A 512 -34.64 0.67 -33.77
CA SER A 512 -33.94 -0.46 -34.37
C SER A 512 -33.02 -1.17 -33.35
N GLU A 513 -32.12 -0.42 -32.71
CA GLU A 513 -31.04 -0.99 -31.90
C GLU A 513 -31.51 -1.50 -30.52
N LYS A 514 -32.47 -0.82 -29.89
CA LYS A 514 -32.90 -1.15 -28.53
C LYS A 514 -34.25 -1.87 -28.47
N MET A 515 -35.15 -1.59 -29.41
CA MET A 515 -36.51 -2.16 -29.40
C MET A 515 -36.70 -3.27 -30.44
N ARG A 516 -35.70 -3.54 -31.29
CA ARG A 516 -35.77 -4.51 -32.41
C ARG A 516 -36.92 -4.25 -33.40
N GLN A 517 -37.36 -2.99 -33.52
CA GLN A 517 -38.45 -2.59 -34.41
C GLN A 517 -37.90 -2.11 -35.75
N HIS A 518 -37.20 -2.99 -36.47
CA HIS A 518 -36.47 -2.65 -37.71
C HIS A 518 -37.39 -2.11 -38.80
N ASP A 519 -38.58 -2.68 -39.00
CA ASP A 519 -39.53 -2.22 -40.03
C ASP A 519 -40.03 -0.80 -39.77
N LYS A 520 -40.36 -0.49 -38.51
CA LYS A 520 -40.81 0.85 -38.10
C LYS A 520 -39.68 1.86 -38.17
N ALA A 521 -38.45 1.46 -37.82
CA ALA A 521 -37.27 2.29 -37.97
C ALA A 521 -37.01 2.63 -39.45
N ALA A 522 -37.08 1.64 -40.35
CA ALA A 522 -36.91 1.85 -41.78
C ALA A 522 -38.01 2.75 -42.36
N ALA A 523 -39.27 2.55 -41.97
CA ALA A 523 -40.38 3.41 -42.39
C ALA A 523 -40.19 4.87 -41.92
N LEU A 524 -39.74 5.08 -40.69
CA LEU A 524 -39.46 6.42 -40.16
C LEU A 524 -38.30 7.09 -40.90
N ILE A 525 -37.22 6.35 -41.20
CA ILE A 525 -36.07 6.89 -41.96
C ILE A 525 -36.48 7.27 -43.39
N ARG A 526 -37.29 6.45 -44.06
CA ARG A 526 -37.82 6.80 -45.40
C ARG A 526 -38.67 8.08 -45.35
N SER A 527 -39.46 8.27 -44.29
CA SER A 527 -40.21 9.52 -44.07
C SER A 527 -39.28 10.73 -43.87
N VAL A 528 -38.20 10.58 -43.09
CA VAL A 528 -37.19 11.64 -42.91
C VAL A 528 -36.53 12.01 -44.25
N LEU A 529 -36.13 11.01 -45.05
CA LEU A 529 -35.52 11.24 -46.37
C LEU A 529 -36.47 11.87 -47.39
N ALA A 530 -37.76 11.53 -47.34
CA ALA A 530 -38.77 12.13 -48.21
C ALA A 530 -39.09 13.58 -47.83
N ARG A 531 -39.14 13.88 -46.53
CA ARG A 531 -39.50 15.22 -46.01
C ARG A 531 -38.31 16.19 -45.96
N PHE A 532 -37.09 15.69 -45.81
CA PHE A 532 -35.88 16.51 -45.63
C PHE A 532 -34.71 16.04 -46.52
N PRO A 533 -34.87 16.04 -47.86
CA PRO A 533 -33.88 15.45 -48.76
C PRO A 533 -32.48 16.11 -48.67
N ASP A 534 -32.43 17.42 -48.46
CA ASP A 534 -31.19 18.23 -48.48
C ASP A 534 -30.53 18.43 -47.10
N HIS A 535 -31.05 17.80 -46.04
CA HIS A 535 -30.49 17.94 -44.69
C HIS A 535 -29.17 17.16 -44.52
N THR A 536 -28.27 17.63 -43.66
CA THR A 536 -26.96 16.99 -43.39
C THR A 536 -27.08 15.53 -42.95
N ILE A 537 -28.13 15.21 -42.19
CA ILE A 537 -28.42 13.85 -41.70
C ILE A 537 -28.83 12.87 -42.81
N SER A 538 -29.21 13.35 -44.00
CA SER A 538 -29.74 12.51 -45.07
C SER A 538 -28.72 11.51 -45.62
N ALA A 539 -27.42 11.83 -45.57
CA ALA A 539 -26.36 10.90 -45.95
C ALA A 539 -26.28 9.71 -44.97
N GLU A 540 -26.25 10.00 -43.66
CA GLU A 540 -26.22 8.98 -42.61
C GLU A 540 -27.51 8.14 -42.59
N ALA A 541 -28.66 8.80 -42.77
CA ALA A 541 -29.96 8.15 -42.87
C ALA A 541 -30.06 7.16 -44.04
N LYS A 542 -29.53 7.51 -45.22
CA LYS A 542 -29.46 6.58 -46.37
C LYS A 542 -28.57 5.37 -46.08
N ALA A 543 -27.40 5.59 -45.47
CA ALA A 543 -26.48 4.51 -45.10
C ALA A 543 -27.13 3.54 -44.11
N TYR A 544 -27.76 4.07 -43.04
CA TYR A 544 -28.43 3.24 -42.05
C TYR A 544 -29.64 2.49 -42.62
N LEU A 545 -30.42 3.13 -43.50
CA LEU A 545 -31.54 2.46 -44.19
C LEU A 545 -31.07 1.26 -45.01
N SER A 546 -29.95 1.38 -45.73
CA SER A 546 -29.39 0.27 -46.52
C SER A 546 -29.03 -0.95 -45.66
N VAL A 547 -28.54 -0.71 -44.44
CA VAL A 547 -28.24 -1.78 -43.46
C VAL A 547 -29.52 -2.45 -43.00
N LEU A 548 -30.57 -1.67 -42.67
CA LEU A 548 -31.85 -2.23 -42.25
C LEU A 548 -32.51 -3.07 -43.35
N ASP A 549 -32.49 -2.60 -44.60
CA ASP A 549 -33.04 -3.33 -45.73
C ASP A 549 -32.28 -4.64 -45.99
N ALA A 550 -30.95 -4.65 -45.83
CA ALA A 550 -30.14 -5.87 -45.91
C ALA A 550 -30.45 -6.87 -44.78
N VAL A 551 -30.65 -6.38 -43.56
CA VAL A 551 -31.06 -7.21 -42.41
C VAL A 551 -32.44 -7.83 -42.66
N ALA A 552 -33.40 -7.04 -43.13
CA ALA A 552 -34.75 -7.51 -43.45
C ALA A 552 -34.75 -8.56 -44.58
N ALA A 553 -33.96 -8.36 -45.63
CA ALA A 553 -33.82 -9.32 -46.72
C ALA A 553 -33.18 -10.64 -46.27
N LYS A 554 -32.26 -10.59 -45.30
CA LYS A 554 -31.65 -11.80 -44.71
C LYS A 554 -32.65 -12.55 -43.82
N SER A 555 -33.44 -11.85 -43.01
CA SER A 555 -34.48 -12.48 -42.18
C SER A 555 -35.63 -13.07 -43.00
N ALA A 556 -35.91 -12.55 -44.19
CA ALA A 556 -36.95 -13.11 -45.09
C ALA A 556 -36.48 -14.36 -45.86
N ARG A 557 -35.16 -14.63 -45.88
CA ARG A 557 -34.55 -15.81 -46.53
C ARG A 557 -34.24 -16.95 -45.55
N ALA A 558 -34.27 -16.68 -44.24
CA ALA A 558 -34.14 -17.67 -43.16
C ALA A 558 -35.53 -18.10 -42.70
#